data_AF-A0A146K2V7-F1
#
_entry.id   AF-A0A146K2V7-F1
#
_cell.length_a   1.000
_cell.length_b   1.000
_cell.length_c   1.000
_cell.angle_alpha   90.00
_cell.angle_beta   90.00
_cell.angle_gamma   90.00
#
_symmetry.space_group_name_H-M   'P 1'
#
loop_
_entity.id
_entity.type
_entity.pdbx_description
1 polymer ?
#
loop_
_entity_poly.entity_id
_entity_poly.type
_entity_poly.pdbx_seq_one_letter_code
_entity_poly.pdbx_strand_id
1 'polypeptide(L)'
;KNRTNKFIHYLKRLFDCFNQLIMNIMQFIHFIQMTENWLVFDESDNEQKPIPEEPKNVLFQKPVKAHEANPHCKQYVDANQKQPPEQQIDISKSDFRQLLADAPRLQYRRRSNERKSVRFDRYLSTLLYLIDFFSQTECRTVVCSRLFSFQNLYLVLLDLFPTMKFYVFEVFTKPAIQHDQVNYFNFALNDPKSELVLGKLDEKAFVFEPFVPAQQLNVDESNQLFRQQILLQKENFDLLKPKAALLNFQLPWTDEKIEFLPGKLMLPIYSMPTQSNIKLFWFQNENMDQKMKVYDCKQLEEQMFYFQNISRCTCYKNQFKSDFSAFKGFDECFDCVSCISILIQYLKSVGKDGLKEQLDMVVLYNKIVNSKPDEPGRQKWGGKRGK
;
A
#
# COMPACT_ATOMS: atom_id res chain seq x y z
N LYS A 1 -37.97 1.54 -34.99
CA LYS A 1 -37.53 2.80 -34.35
C LYS A 1 -36.78 2.59 -33.02
N ASN A 2 -37.28 1.84 -32.04
CA ASN A 2 -36.59 1.71 -30.73
C ASN A 2 -35.26 0.93 -30.72
N ARG A 3 -35.08 -0.09 -31.58
CA ARG A 3 -33.80 -0.82 -31.68
C ARG A 3 -32.70 0.00 -32.34
N THR A 4 -33.05 0.78 -33.37
CA THR A 4 -32.12 1.66 -34.09
C THR A 4 -31.57 2.76 -33.18
N ASN A 5 -32.40 3.36 -32.32
CA ASN A 5 -31.96 4.40 -31.39
C ASN A 5 -31.02 3.85 -30.29
N LYS A 6 -31.27 2.63 -29.79
CA LYS A 6 -30.35 1.98 -28.84
C LYS A 6 -28.99 1.66 -29.47
N PHE A 7 -28.98 1.19 -30.72
CA PHE A 7 -27.75 0.91 -31.45
C PHE A 7 -26.93 2.18 -31.72
N ILE A 8 -27.59 3.28 -32.13
CA ILE A 8 -26.93 4.58 -32.33
C ILE A 8 -26.36 5.12 -31.01
N HIS A 9 -27.07 4.95 -29.89
CA HIS A 9 -26.56 5.38 -28.58
C HIS A 9 -25.33 4.56 -28.15
N TYR A 10 -25.32 3.26 -28.43
CA TYR A 10 -24.18 2.39 -28.15
C TYR A 10 -22.95 2.76 -29.00
N LEU A 11 -23.14 3.01 -30.30
CA LEU A 11 -22.05 3.46 -31.19
C LEU A 11 -21.48 4.82 -30.78
N LYS A 12 -22.32 5.77 -30.33
CA LYS A 12 -21.85 7.05 -29.79
C LYS A 12 -20.98 6.85 -28.56
N ARG A 13 -21.41 6.03 -27.60
CA ARG A 13 -20.59 5.71 -26.41
C ARG A 13 -19.27 5.04 -26.78
N LEU A 14 -19.28 4.13 -27.76
CA LEU A 14 -18.06 3.46 -28.22
C LEU A 14 -17.09 4.45 -28.86
N PHE A 15 -17.62 5.39 -29.65
CA PHE A 15 -16.85 6.46 -30.29
C PHE A 15 -16.27 7.46 -29.27
N ASP A 16 -17.05 7.83 -28.25
CA ASP A 16 -16.59 8.69 -27.15
C ASP A 16 -15.48 8.02 -26.34
N CYS A 17 -15.61 6.73 -26.04
CA CYS A 17 -14.55 5.95 -25.39
C CYS A 17 -13.27 5.86 -26.25
N PHE A 18 -13.42 5.69 -27.56
CA PHE A 18 -12.30 5.64 -28.49
C PHE A 18 -11.57 6.99 -28.60
N ASN A 19 -12.30 8.10 -28.66
CA ASN A 19 -11.72 9.44 -28.65
C ASN A 19 -11.00 9.76 -27.34
N GLN A 20 -11.58 9.36 -26.20
CA GLN A 20 -10.92 9.54 -24.90
C GLN A 20 -9.61 8.72 -24.82
N LEU A 21 -9.60 7.51 -25.37
CA LEU A 21 -8.40 6.68 -25.43
C LEU A 21 -7.31 7.33 -26.30
N ILE A 22 -7.68 7.89 -27.47
CA ILE A 22 -6.74 8.62 -28.33
C ILE A 22 -6.16 9.84 -27.61
N MET A 23 -6.99 10.63 -26.93
CA MET A 23 -6.52 11.81 -26.19
C MET A 23 -5.53 11.44 -25.08
N ASN A 24 -5.79 10.35 -24.36
CA ASN A 24 -4.89 9.84 -23.32
C ASN A 24 -3.56 9.33 -23.92
N ILE A 25 -3.59 8.68 -25.09
CA ILE A 25 -2.38 8.25 -25.80
C ILE A 25 -1.57 9.47 -26.29
N MET A 26 -2.21 10.52 -26.81
CA MET A 26 -1.51 11.72 -27.26
C MET A 26 -0.85 12.48 -26.11
N GLN A 27 -1.52 12.58 -24.95
CA GLN A 27 -0.94 13.18 -23.74
C GLN A 27 0.26 12.36 -23.21
N PHE A 28 0.18 11.03 -23.30
CA PHE A 28 1.27 10.14 -22.92
C PHE A 28 2.48 10.25 -23.86
N ILE A 29 2.26 10.35 -25.18
CA ILE A 29 3.33 10.60 -26.15
C ILE A 29 3.98 11.96 -25.90
N HIS A 30 3.19 13.00 -25.62
CA HIS A 30 3.72 14.32 -25.30
C HIS A 30 4.58 14.29 -24.03
N PHE A 31 4.16 13.53 -23.01
CA PHE A 31 4.94 13.32 -21.79
C PHE A 31 6.28 12.62 -22.05
N ILE A 32 6.31 11.58 -22.89
CA ILE A 32 7.57 10.90 -23.27
C ILE A 32 8.52 11.88 -23.99
N GLN A 33 7.99 12.67 -24.93
CA GLN A 33 8.78 13.66 -25.66
C GLN A 33 9.35 14.77 -24.75
N MET A 34 8.66 15.11 -23.65
CA MET A 34 9.20 16.04 -22.66
C MET A 34 10.31 15.43 -21.78
N THR A 35 10.29 14.12 -21.57
CA THR A 35 11.32 13.43 -20.78
C THR A 35 12.60 13.15 -21.57
N GLU A 36 12.54 13.04 -22.90
CA GLU A 36 13.72 12.86 -23.76
C GLU A 36 14.56 14.14 -23.88
N ASN A 37 13.96 15.32 -23.75
CA ASN A 37 14.67 16.61 -23.74
C ASN A 37 15.41 16.92 -22.41
N TRP A 38 15.35 16.04 -21.42
CA TRP A 38 16.03 16.20 -20.12
C TRP A 38 17.31 15.37 -19.98
N LEU A 39 17.71 14.61 -21.00
CA LEU A 39 18.97 13.85 -21.05
C LEU A 39 20.09 14.59 -21.81
N VAL A 40 20.22 15.89 -21.59
CA VAL A 40 21.47 16.62 -21.84
C VAL A 40 21.97 17.10 -20.49
N PHE A 41 22.86 16.31 -19.89
CA PHE A 41 23.62 16.73 -18.71
C PHE A 41 24.71 17.70 -19.17
N ASP A 42 24.68 18.89 -18.59
CA ASP A 42 25.70 19.92 -18.73
C ASP A 42 26.92 19.52 -17.89
N GLU A 43 27.95 18.97 -18.54
CA GLU A 43 29.26 18.71 -17.96
C GLU A 43 30.13 19.98 -18.04
N SER A 44 29.82 20.98 -17.22
CA SER A 44 30.78 22.05 -16.94
C SER A 44 30.70 22.47 -15.48
N ASP A 45 31.54 21.84 -14.67
CA ASP A 45 32.37 22.49 -13.63
C ASP A 45 32.73 21.47 -12.54
N ASN A 46 33.90 20.85 -12.72
CA ASN A 46 34.64 20.28 -11.60
C ASN A 46 36.13 20.27 -11.95
N GLU A 47 36.82 21.35 -11.59
CA GLU A 47 38.28 21.38 -11.52
C GLU A 47 38.76 20.37 -10.46
N GLN A 48 39.30 19.24 -10.90
CA GLN A 48 39.96 18.26 -10.05
C GLN A 48 41.46 18.56 -9.96
N LYS A 49 41.96 18.69 -8.73
CA LYS A 49 43.40 18.63 -8.43
C LYS A 49 43.94 17.20 -8.61
N PRO A 50 45.20 17.03 -9.06
CA PRO A 50 45.75 15.71 -9.35
C PRO A 50 45.98 14.90 -8.08
N ILE A 51 45.47 13.66 -8.09
CA ILE A 51 45.73 12.62 -7.09
C ILE A 51 46.99 11.84 -7.55
N PRO A 52 47.91 11.42 -6.66
CA PRO A 52 49.10 10.69 -7.06
C PRO A 52 48.74 9.30 -7.59
N GLU A 53 49.45 8.87 -8.63
CA GLU A 53 49.27 7.57 -9.29
C GLU A 53 49.64 6.41 -8.35
N GLU A 54 48.66 5.55 -8.04
CA GLU A 54 48.89 4.23 -7.46
C GLU A 54 49.13 3.17 -8.56
N PRO A 55 49.95 2.14 -8.28
CA PRO A 55 50.39 1.18 -9.28
C PRO A 55 49.25 0.27 -9.77
N LYS A 56 49.16 0.15 -11.09
CA LYS A 56 48.26 -0.75 -11.81
C LYS A 56 48.54 -2.20 -11.43
N ASN A 57 47.62 -2.81 -10.67
CA ASN A 57 47.57 -4.26 -10.52
C ASN A 57 46.13 -4.76 -10.41
N VAL A 58 45.84 -5.75 -11.26
CA VAL A 58 44.68 -6.66 -11.26
C VAL A 58 43.30 -6.02 -11.46
N LEU A 59 42.73 -6.27 -12.65
CA LEU A 59 41.30 -6.13 -12.96
C LEU A 59 40.48 -7.09 -12.07
N PHE A 60 40.31 -6.73 -10.80
CA PHE A 60 39.14 -7.14 -10.05
C PHE A 60 37.98 -6.38 -10.67
N GLN A 61 37.08 -7.10 -11.36
CA GLN A 61 35.74 -6.58 -11.58
C GLN A 61 35.20 -6.24 -10.18
N LYS A 62 35.16 -4.93 -9.85
CA LYS A 62 34.52 -4.49 -8.61
C LYS A 62 33.14 -5.12 -8.62
N PRO A 63 32.76 -5.92 -7.61
CA PRO A 63 31.42 -6.47 -7.57
C PRO A 63 30.49 -5.27 -7.70
N VAL A 64 29.67 -5.26 -8.76
CA VAL A 64 28.56 -4.32 -8.89
C VAL A 64 27.85 -4.42 -7.56
N LYS A 65 27.95 -3.37 -6.73
CA LYS A 65 27.42 -3.44 -5.37
C LYS A 65 25.96 -3.81 -5.54
N ALA A 66 25.46 -4.87 -4.90
CA ALA A 66 24.10 -5.39 -5.10
C ALA A 66 22.99 -4.30 -5.05
N HIS A 67 23.29 -3.17 -4.41
CA HIS A 67 22.51 -1.94 -4.34
C HIS A 67 22.36 -1.17 -5.65
N GLU A 68 23.32 -1.19 -6.56
CA GLU A 68 23.20 -0.56 -7.88
C GLU A 68 22.09 -1.23 -8.69
N ALA A 69 21.92 -2.54 -8.54
CA ALA A 69 20.82 -3.30 -9.13
C ALA A 69 19.50 -3.21 -8.34
N ASN A 70 19.53 -2.74 -7.09
CA ASN A 70 18.37 -2.66 -6.18
C ASN A 70 18.27 -1.25 -5.54
N PRO A 71 17.83 -0.23 -6.31
CA PRO A 71 17.84 1.17 -5.86
C PRO A 71 16.94 1.44 -4.65
N HIS A 72 15.90 0.64 -4.39
CA HIS A 72 15.08 0.79 -3.20
C HIS A 72 15.78 0.23 -1.94
N CYS A 73 16.77 -0.67 -2.06
CA CYS A 73 17.56 -1.16 -0.91
C CYS A 73 18.63 -0.15 -0.45
N LYS A 74 18.92 0.90 -1.23
CA LYS A 74 19.93 1.96 -0.90
C LYS A 74 19.60 2.80 0.33
N GLN A 75 18.51 2.51 1.03
CA GLN A 75 17.86 3.47 1.92
C GLN A 75 18.56 3.74 3.24
N TYR A 76 19.44 2.86 3.74
CA TYR A 76 19.97 3.00 5.11
C TYR A 76 21.40 2.50 5.25
N VAL A 77 22.27 2.91 4.33
CA VAL A 77 23.69 2.94 4.68
C VAL A 77 23.88 4.19 5.52
N ASP A 78 23.68 4.08 6.84
CA ASP A 78 24.59 4.83 7.71
C ASP A 78 25.98 4.48 7.18
N ALA A 79 26.77 5.48 6.78
CA ALA A 79 28.07 5.24 6.14
C ALA A 79 28.94 4.26 6.96
N ASN A 80 28.62 4.11 8.25
CA ASN A 80 29.28 3.27 9.22
C ASN A 80 28.61 1.92 9.52
N GLN A 81 27.36 1.66 9.11
CA GLN A 81 26.71 0.37 9.37
C GLN A 81 27.01 -0.63 8.25
N LYS A 82 27.53 -1.81 8.66
CA LYS A 82 27.62 -2.98 7.78
C LYS A 82 26.22 -3.31 7.28
N GLN A 83 26.12 -3.59 5.99
CA GLN A 83 24.85 -3.93 5.37
C GLN A 83 24.27 -5.17 6.05
N PRO A 84 22.94 -5.21 6.28
CA PRO A 84 22.30 -6.42 6.75
C PRO A 84 22.56 -7.54 5.73
N PRO A 85 22.78 -8.79 6.20
CA PRO A 85 22.95 -9.91 5.30
C PRO A 85 21.72 -10.07 4.40
N GLU A 86 21.93 -10.54 3.17
CA GLU A 86 20.85 -10.91 2.27
C GLU A 86 19.94 -11.95 2.95
N GLN A 87 18.63 -11.75 2.85
CA GLN A 87 17.64 -12.67 3.40
C GLN A 87 17.02 -13.50 2.27
N GLN A 88 17.09 -14.82 2.43
CA GLN A 88 16.33 -15.73 1.60
C GLN A 88 14.96 -15.92 2.24
N ILE A 89 13.91 -15.49 1.56
CA ILE A 89 12.53 -15.65 2.02
C ILE A 89 11.74 -16.51 1.06
N ASP A 90 10.87 -17.35 1.61
CA ASP A 90 9.90 -18.10 0.83
C ASP A 90 8.69 -17.20 0.55
N ILE A 91 8.75 -16.49 -0.57
CA ILE A 91 7.71 -15.55 -1.01
C ILE A 91 6.37 -16.21 -1.32
N SER A 92 6.34 -17.55 -1.39
CA SER A 92 5.09 -18.30 -1.52
C SER A 92 4.31 -18.35 -0.21
N LYS A 93 4.96 -18.08 0.93
CA LYS A 93 4.35 -17.94 2.25
C LYS A 93 4.01 -16.47 2.52
N SER A 94 2.85 -16.24 3.14
CA SER A 94 2.37 -14.90 3.47
C SER A 94 2.94 -14.34 4.78
N ASP A 95 3.59 -15.19 5.57
CA ASP A 95 4.01 -14.93 6.94
C ASP A 95 5.19 -13.95 7.07
N PHE A 96 6.06 -13.82 6.06
CA PHE A 96 7.19 -12.88 6.13
C PHE A 96 6.75 -11.41 6.24
N ARG A 97 5.49 -11.11 5.88
CA ARG A 97 4.88 -9.77 6.04
C ARG A 97 4.21 -9.60 7.39
N GLN A 98 4.14 -10.63 8.22
CA GLN A 98 3.54 -10.56 9.54
C GLN A 98 4.57 -10.08 10.57
N LEU A 99 4.19 -9.06 11.36
CA LEU A 99 4.93 -8.65 12.54
C LEU A 99 4.64 -9.62 13.68
N LEU A 100 5.64 -10.41 14.04
CA LEU A 100 5.59 -11.36 15.16
C LEU A 100 5.81 -10.67 16.50
N ALA A 101 5.35 -11.30 17.59
CA ALA A 101 5.47 -10.74 18.94
C ALA A 101 6.94 -10.61 19.39
N ASP A 102 7.81 -11.50 18.94
CA ASP A 102 9.24 -11.54 19.21
C ASP A 102 10.08 -10.85 18.11
N ALA A 103 9.44 -10.14 17.17
CA ALA A 103 10.14 -9.44 16.11
C ALA A 103 11.18 -8.45 16.69
N PRO A 104 12.33 -8.26 16.03
CA PRO A 104 13.40 -7.41 16.54
C PRO A 104 12.94 -5.98 16.83
N ARG A 105 13.56 -5.38 17.85
CA ARG A 105 13.25 -4.03 18.35
C ARG A 105 14.46 -3.12 18.19
N LEU A 106 14.20 -1.85 17.91
CA LEU A 106 15.20 -0.79 17.93
C LEU A 106 14.61 0.39 18.69
N GLN A 107 15.30 0.85 19.73
CA GLN A 107 14.86 2.02 20.49
C GLN A 107 14.66 3.21 19.55
N TYR A 108 13.50 3.85 19.64
CA TYR A 108 13.18 5.00 18.80
C TYR A 108 14.20 6.12 19.02
N ARG A 109 14.65 6.71 17.91
CA ARG A 109 15.44 7.93 17.89
C ARG A 109 15.01 8.80 16.72
N ARG A 110 15.07 10.12 16.91
CA ARG A 110 14.83 11.05 15.81
C ARG A 110 15.96 10.89 14.79
N ARG A 111 15.58 10.67 13.53
CA ARG A 111 16.52 10.53 12.42
C ARG A 111 17.00 11.90 11.96
N SER A 112 18.31 12.10 11.87
CA SER A 112 18.95 13.31 11.35
C SER A 112 19.93 12.92 10.24
N ASN A 113 19.88 13.63 9.11
CA ASN A 113 20.79 13.44 7.96
C ASN A 113 20.79 12.05 7.29
N GLU A 114 19.88 11.17 7.66
CA GLU A 114 19.73 9.87 7.01
C GLU A 114 18.96 9.95 5.69
N ARG A 115 19.37 9.16 4.69
CA ARG A 115 18.66 9.03 3.43
C ARG A 115 17.29 8.36 3.66
N LYS A 116 16.30 8.81 2.90
CA LYS A 116 14.97 8.19 2.82
C LYS A 116 14.64 7.96 1.35
N SER A 117 15.00 6.81 0.80
CA SER A 117 14.66 6.43 -0.58
C SER A 117 13.46 5.47 -0.71
N VAL A 118 12.62 5.38 0.34
CA VAL A 118 11.33 4.67 0.24
C VAL A 118 10.44 5.38 -0.75
N ARG A 119 9.90 4.61 -1.70
CA ARG A 119 8.77 5.07 -2.50
C ARG A 119 7.51 4.98 -1.66
N PHE A 120 6.99 6.15 -1.27
CA PHE A 120 5.66 6.26 -0.67
C PHE A 120 4.60 6.30 -1.77
N ASP A 121 3.63 5.39 -1.70
CA ASP A 121 2.52 5.29 -2.63
C ASP A 121 1.28 4.77 -1.87
N ARG A 122 0.54 5.68 -1.23
CA ARG A 122 -0.61 5.32 -0.37
C ARG A 122 -1.68 4.53 -1.12
N TYR A 123 -2.01 4.93 -2.34
CA TYR A 123 -3.00 4.24 -3.18
C TYR A 123 -2.59 2.80 -3.46
N LEU A 124 -1.34 2.59 -3.90
CA LEU A 124 -0.82 1.25 -4.17
C LEU A 124 -0.78 0.41 -2.89
N SER A 125 -0.31 0.98 -1.78
CA SER A 125 -0.28 0.33 -0.47
C SER A 125 -1.67 -0.16 -0.04
N THR A 126 -2.65 0.75 -0.02
CA THR A 126 -4.04 0.44 0.36
C THR A 126 -4.64 -0.62 -0.56
N LEU A 127 -4.45 -0.50 -1.88
CA LEU A 127 -4.95 -1.50 -2.82
C LEU A 127 -4.36 -2.88 -2.60
N LEU A 128 -3.03 -2.97 -2.42
CA LEU A 128 -2.37 -4.26 -2.20
C LEU A 128 -2.87 -4.93 -0.91
N TYR A 129 -3.11 -4.18 0.16
CA TYR A 129 -3.73 -4.73 1.35
C TYR A 129 -5.16 -5.21 1.13
N LEU A 130 -5.94 -4.50 0.33
CA LEU A 130 -7.31 -4.92 0.00
C LEU A 130 -7.29 -6.21 -0.83
N ILE A 131 -6.40 -6.31 -1.83
CA ILE A 131 -6.21 -7.53 -2.61
C ILE A 131 -5.80 -8.69 -1.70
N ASP A 132 -4.82 -8.47 -0.83
CA ASP A 132 -4.31 -9.48 0.10
C ASP A 132 -5.39 -9.98 1.06
N PHE A 133 -6.13 -9.06 1.67
CA PHE A 133 -7.23 -9.37 2.59
C PHE A 133 -8.38 -10.09 1.87
N PHE A 134 -8.78 -9.62 0.70
CA PHE A 134 -9.88 -10.21 -0.07
C PHE A 134 -9.56 -11.56 -0.68
N SER A 135 -8.28 -11.85 -0.93
CA SER A 135 -7.82 -13.17 -1.37
C SER A 135 -7.91 -14.23 -0.26
N GLN A 136 -8.08 -13.81 0.99
CA GLN A 136 -8.11 -14.68 2.18
C GLN A 136 -9.50 -14.78 2.83
N THR A 137 -10.49 -14.03 2.36
CA THR A 137 -11.86 -14.03 2.92
C THR A 137 -12.87 -14.56 1.91
N GLU A 138 -13.90 -15.24 2.42
CA GLU A 138 -15.04 -15.71 1.62
C GLU A 138 -16.14 -14.65 1.52
N CYS A 139 -16.06 -13.57 2.31
CA CYS A 139 -17.04 -12.49 2.33
C CYS A 139 -17.19 -11.83 0.96
N ARG A 140 -18.44 -11.74 0.48
CA ARG A 140 -18.80 -11.01 -0.74
C ARG A 140 -19.40 -9.64 -0.45
N THR A 141 -19.89 -9.43 0.77
CA THR A 141 -20.38 -8.14 1.23
C THR A 141 -19.27 -7.43 2.00
N VAL A 142 -18.87 -6.25 1.54
CA VAL A 142 -17.82 -5.45 2.18
C VAL A 142 -18.43 -4.16 2.71
N VAL A 143 -18.36 -3.95 4.01
CA VAL A 143 -18.70 -2.68 4.65
C VAL A 143 -17.43 -1.86 4.81
N CYS A 144 -17.41 -0.67 4.21
CA CYS A 144 -16.28 0.24 4.25
C CYS A 144 -16.62 1.48 5.10
N SER A 145 -15.69 1.88 5.95
CA SER A 145 -15.72 3.17 6.63
C SER A 145 -14.41 3.91 6.41
N ARG A 146 -14.50 5.23 6.18
CA ARG A 146 -13.36 6.15 5.96
C ARG A 146 -12.54 5.90 4.68
N LEU A 147 -13.02 5.05 3.77
CA LEU A 147 -12.34 4.69 2.51
C LEU A 147 -12.78 5.56 1.31
N PHE A 148 -13.61 6.60 1.51
CA PHE A 148 -14.13 7.43 0.41
C PHE A 148 -13.03 8.15 -0.39
N SER A 149 -11.88 8.46 0.21
CA SER A 149 -10.76 9.04 -0.53
C SER A 149 -10.14 8.10 -1.58
N PHE A 150 -10.50 6.82 -1.55
CA PHE A 150 -9.95 5.78 -2.42
C PHE A 150 -10.98 5.18 -3.38
N GLN A 151 -12.00 5.95 -3.77
CA GLN A 151 -13.11 5.44 -4.59
C GLN A 151 -12.68 4.73 -5.88
N ASN A 152 -11.59 5.18 -6.51
CA ASN A 152 -11.09 4.57 -7.74
C ASN A 152 -10.58 3.14 -7.53
N LEU A 153 -10.21 2.77 -6.29
CA LEU A 153 -9.82 1.41 -5.97
C LEU A 153 -11.00 0.44 -6.08
N TYR A 154 -12.25 0.88 -5.87
CA TYR A 154 -13.41 0.01 -5.98
C TYR A 154 -13.54 -0.58 -7.39
N LEU A 155 -13.25 0.18 -8.44
CA LEU A 155 -13.33 -0.31 -9.81
C LEU A 155 -12.28 -1.39 -10.08
N VAL A 156 -11.05 -1.17 -9.61
CA VAL A 156 -9.98 -2.17 -9.72
C VAL A 156 -10.32 -3.43 -8.92
N LEU A 157 -10.88 -3.26 -7.73
CA LEU A 157 -11.29 -4.37 -6.88
C LEU A 157 -12.46 -5.14 -7.46
N LEU A 158 -13.42 -4.49 -8.11
CA LEU A 158 -14.53 -5.15 -8.78
C LEU A 158 -14.07 -5.89 -10.04
N ASP A 159 -13.06 -5.39 -10.75
CA ASP A 159 -12.42 -6.14 -11.84
C ASP A 159 -11.76 -7.43 -11.31
N LEU A 160 -11.09 -7.36 -10.14
CA LEU A 160 -10.37 -8.49 -9.54
C LEU A 160 -11.29 -9.47 -8.79
N PHE A 161 -12.36 -8.96 -8.19
CA PHE A 161 -13.31 -9.67 -7.35
C PHE A 161 -14.76 -9.32 -7.76
N PRO A 162 -15.20 -9.76 -8.95
CA PRO A 162 -16.45 -9.31 -9.57
C PRO A 162 -17.73 -9.69 -8.82
N THR A 163 -17.64 -10.57 -7.82
CA THR A 163 -18.79 -10.96 -6.98
C THR A 163 -18.95 -10.08 -5.74
N MET A 164 -18.01 -9.16 -5.47
CA MET A 164 -18.06 -8.31 -4.29
C MET A 164 -19.10 -7.19 -4.40
N LYS A 165 -19.65 -6.79 -3.27
CA LYS A 165 -20.55 -5.64 -3.13
C LYS A 165 -20.03 -4.75 -2.01
N PHE A 166 -19.83 -3.48 -2.31
CA PHE A 166 -19.32 -2.49 -1.38
C PHE A 166 -20.46 -1.65 -0.81
N TYR A 167 -20.42 -1.41 0.50
CA TYR A 167 -21.33 -0.56 1.25
C TYR A 167 -20.49 0.47 2.01
N VAL A 168 -20.43 1.69 1.49
CA VAL A 168 -19.52 2.74 1.96
C VAL A 168 -20.29 3.71 2.84
N PHE A 169 -19.94 3.77 4.13
CA PHE A 169 -20.52 4.67 5.12
C PHE A 169 -19.54 5.78 5.47
N GLU A 170 -19.81 6.99 4.98
CA GLU A 170 -18.98 8.15 5.22
C GLU A 170 -19.77 9.45 5.01
N VAL A 171 -19.34 10.55 5.62
CA VAL A 171 -19.92 11.88 5.38
C VAL A 171 -19.17 12.52 4.21
N PHE A 172 -19.84 12.72 3.08
CA PHE A 172 -19.27 13.28 1.85
C PHE A 172 -20.27 14.18 1.12
N THR A 173 -19.79 14.97 0.15
CA THR A 173 -20.65 15.81 -0.70
C THR A 173 -21.29 15.00 -1.82
N LYS A 174 -20.48 14.28 -2.62
CA LYS A 174 -20.94 13.43 -3.72
C LYS A 174 -19.88 12.40 -4.11
N PRO A 175 -20.22 11.12 -4.34
CA PRO A 175 -19.27 10.14 -4.84
C PRO A 175 -18.80 10.52 -6.26
N ALA A 176 -17.50 10.34 -6.51
CA ALA A 176 -16.86 10.51 -7.80
C ALA A 176 -17.18 9.35 -8.76
N ILE A 177 -17.45 8.16 -8.22
CA ILE A 177 -17.77 6.96 -9.00
C ILE A 177 -19.17 6.46 -8.67
N GLN A 178 -19.88 6.06 -9.71
CA GLN A 178 -21.14 5.32 -9.60
C GLN A 178 -20.97 3.94 -10.23
N HIS A 179 -21.31 2.90 -9.47
CA HIS A 179 -21.29 1.51 -9.91
C HIS A 179 -22.40 0.77 -9.16
N ASP A 180 -23.08 -0.19 -9.81
CA ASP A 180 -24.22 -0.92 -9.24
C ASP A 180 -23.84 -1.79 -8.01
N GLN A 181 -22.60 -2.27 -7.99
CA GLN A 181 -22.00 -2.99 -6.86
C GLN A 181 -21.39 -2.09 -5.76
N VAL A 182 -21.49 -0.75 -5.86
CA VAL A 182 -20.99 0.18 -4.84
C VAL A 182 -22.12 1.08 -4.33
N ASN A 183 -22.53 0.84 -3.09
CA ASN A 183 -23.61 1.55 -2.43
C ASN A 183 -23.03 2.58 -1.46
N TYR A 184 -23.36 3.85 -1.65
CA TYR A 184 -22.88 4.94 -0.82
C TYR A 184 -23.96 5.44 0.14
N PHE A 185 -23.60 5.58 1.42
CA PHE A 185 -24.46 6.10 2.47
C PHE A 185 -23.81 7.34 3.09
N ASN A 186 -24.44 8.50 2.92
CA ASN A 186 -23.93 9.79 3.38
C ASN A 186 -24.21 10.04 4.87
N PHE A 187 -23.75 9.11 5.70
CA PHE A 187 -23.80 9.18 7.15
C PHE A 187 -22.75 8.24 7.73
N ALA A 188 -22.34 8.48 8.98
CA ALA A 188 -21.36 7.66 9.65
C ALA A 188 -21.90 6.25 9.94
N LEU A 189 -21.01 5.27 10.06
CA LEU A 189 -21.40 3.88 10.32
C LEU A 189 -22.13 3.70 11.66
N ASN A 190 -21.86 4.55 12.65
CA ASN A 190 -22.53 4.56 13.96
C ASN A 190 -23.81 5.42 14.00
N ASP A 191 -24.27 5.95 12.86
CA ASP A 191 -25.57 6.63 12.77
C ASP A 191 -26.70 5.59 12.93
N PRO A 192 -27.78 5.85 13.68
CA PRO A 192 -28.91 4.92 13.83
C PRO A 192 -29.52 4.45 12.49
N LYS A 193 -29.43 5.26 11.44
CA LYS A 193 -29.90 4.88 10.09
C LYS A 193 -29.10 3.73 9.48
N SER A 194 -27.88 3.49 9.94
CA SER A 194 -27.05 2.37 9.49
C SER A 194 -27.68 1.02 9.82
N GLU A 195 -28.37 0.89 10.95
CA GLU A 195 -28.98 -0.37 11.40
C GLU A 195 -29.97 -0.93 10.38
N LEU A 196 -30.75 -0.05 9.73
CA LEU A 196 -31.71 -0.41 8.68
C LEU A 196 -31.06 -1.04 7.45
N VAL A 197 -29.82 -0.63 7.14
CA VAL A 197 -29.03 -1.16 6.03
C VAL A 197 -28.31 -2.43 6.49
N LEU A 198 -27.60 -2.34 7.61
CA LEU A 198 -26.74 -3.39 8.13
C LEU A 198 -27.54 -4.64 8.52
N GLY A 199 -28.75 -4.52 9.04
CA GLY A 199 -29.59 -5.67 9.40
C GLY A 199 -29.99 -6.58 8.23
N LYS A 200 -29.78 -6.13 6.98
CA LYS A 200 -30.10 -6.87 5.74
C LYS A 200 -28.87 -7.49 5.07
N LEU A 201 -27.70 -7.29 5.65
CA LEU A 201 -26.44 -7.74 5.08
C LEU A 201 -25.99 -8.98 5.84
N ASP A 202 -25.64 -10.04 5.09
CA ASP A 202 -25.07 -11.27 5.63
C ASP A 202 -23.58 -11.36 5.31
N GLU A 203 -22.84 -12.11 6.14
CA GLU A 203 -21.45 -12.51 5.91
C GLU A 203 -20.50 -11.38 5.50
N LYS A 204 -20.41 -10.36 6.35
CA LYS A 204 -19.72 -9.11 6.05
C LYS A 204 -18.23 -9.20 6.34
N ALA A 205 -17.43 -8.65 5.43
CA ALA A 205 -16.12 -8.14 5.75
C ALA A 205 -16.21 -6.67 6.15
N PHE A 206 -15.39 -6.24 7.11
CA PHE A 206 -15.27 -4.84 7.51
C PHE A 206 -13.91 -4.27 7.10
N VAL A 207 -13.91 -3.12 6.44
CA VAL A 207 -12.69 -2.39 6.09
C VAL A 207 -12.75 -1.00 6.71
N PHE A 208 -11.73 -0.65 7.49
CA PHE A 208 -11.60 0.68 8.10
C PHE A 208 -10.25 1.32 7.73
N GLU A 209 -10.31 2.46 7.05
CA GLU A 209 -9.10 3.20 6.63
C GLU A 209 -9.20 4.67 7.09
N PRO A 210 -8.63 5.07 8.23
CA PRO A 210 -8.79 6.42 8.72
C PRO A 210 -8.17 7.43 7.78
N PHE A 211 -8.86 8.56 7.63
CA PHE A 211 -8.27 9.78 7.11
C PHE A 211 -7.73 10.60 8.29
N VAL A 212 -6.40 10.68 8.42
CA VAL A 212 -5.76 11.67 9.26
C VAL A 212 -5.49 12.89 8.38
N PRO A 213 -6.11 14.05 8.63
CA PRO A 213 -5.78 15.27 7.91
C PRO A 213 -4.28 15.56 8.04
N ALA A 214 -3.67 16.12 6.99
CA ALA A 214 -2.25 16.49 6.99
C ALA A 214 -1.89 17.65 7.96
N GLN A 215 -2.77 17.97 8.91
CA GLN A 215 -2.54 18.99 9.92
C GLN A 215 -1.35 18.56 10.79
N GLN A 216 -0.51 19.53 11.12
CA GLN A 216 0.62 19.33 12.02
C GLN A 216 0.10 19.22 13.46
N LEU A 217 -0.41 18.06 13.82
CA LEU A 217 -0.71 17.73 15.21
C LEU A 217 0.61 17.64 15.98
N ASN A 218 0.60 18.12 17.22
CA ASN A 218 1.68 17.81 18.15
C ASN A 218 1.59 16.33 18.59
N VAL A 219 2.58 15.87 19.37
CA VAL A 219 2.67 14.47 19.80
C VAL A 219 1.46 14.06 20.65
N ASP A 220 1.02 14.91 21.56
CA ASP A 220 -0.10 14.61 22.47
C ASP A 220 -1.43 14.55 21.72
N GLU A 221 -1.68 15.50 20.81
CA GLU A 221 -2.84 15.50 19.92
C GLU A 221 -2.86 14.26 19.01
N SER A 222 -1.70 13.87 18.47
CA SER A 222 -1.56 12.64 17.67
C SER A 222 -1.90 11.41 18.50
N ASN A 223 -1.38 11.32 19.72
CA ASN A 223 -1.63 10.22 20.64
C ASN A 223 -3.13 10.15 21.05
N GLN A 224 -3.79 11.29 21.26
CA GLN A 224 -5.22 11.33 21.53
C GLN A 224 -6.04 10.86 20.32
N LEU A 225 -5.68 11.32 19.12
CA LEU A 225 -6.31 10.90 17.87
C LEU A 225 -6.19 9.38 17.66
N PHE A 226 -5.02 8.79 17.91
CA PHE A 226 -4.82 7.34 17.76
C PHE A 226 -5.69 6.55 18.73
N ARG A 227 -5.84 6.99 20.00
CA ARG A 227 -6.77 6.35 20.95
C ARG A 227 -8.21 6.42 20.47
N GLN A 228 -8.67 7.59 20.01
CA GLN A 228 -10.02 7.75 19.49
C GLN A 228 -10.27 6.87 18.26
N GLN A 229 -9.29 6.72 17.37
CA GLN A 229 -9.40 5.84 16.20
C GLN A 229 -9.47 4.37 16.58
N ILE A 230 -8.71 3.92 17.58
CA ILE A 230 -8.78 2.56 18.10
C ILE A 230 -10.18 2.29 18.70
N LEU A 231 -10.69 3.21 19.53
CA LEU A 231 -12.02 3.09 20.12
C LEU A 231 -13.11 3.02 19.05
N LEU A 232 -13.10 3.94 18.07
CA LEU A 232 -14.08 3.96 16.98
C LEU A 232 -14.02 2.69 16.12
N GLN A 233 -12.83 2.13 15.87
CA GLN A 233 -12.69 0.86 15.16
C GLN A 233 -13.31 -0.29 15.94
N LYS A 234 -13.12 -0.33 17.27
CA LYS A 234 -13.72 -1.33 18.15
C LYS A 234 -15.24 -1.23 18.14
N GLU A 235 -15.79 -0.03 18.33
CA GLU A 235 -17.23 0.22 18.31
C GLU A 235 -17.87 -0.22 16.99
N ASN A 236 -17.25 0.15 15.86
CA ASN A 236 -17.74 -0.25 14.54
C ASN A 236 -17.63 -1.76 14.31
N PHE A 237 -16.57 -2.41 14.82
CA PHE A 237 -16.41 -3.85 14.75
C PHE A 237 -17.51 -4.56 15.55
N ASP A 238 -17.76 -4.12 16.78
CA ASP A 238 -18.79 -4.69 17.68
C ASP A 238 -20.20 -4.50 17.12
N LEU A 239 -20.46 -3.35 16.48
CA LEU A 239 -21.72 -3.07 15.78
C LEU A 239 -21.92 -4.00 14.58
N LEU A 240 -20.87 -4.21 13.78
CA LEU A 240 -20.96 -4.98 12.53
C LEU A 240 -20.94 -6.49 12.73
N LYS A 241 -20.27 -6.96 13.77
CA LYS A 241 -19.95 -8.39 14.00
C LYS A 241 -19.47 -9.08 12.72
N PRO A 242 -18.42 -8.56 12.05
CA PRO A 242 -18.01 -9.05 10.75
C PRO A 242 -17.43 -10.48 10.86
N LYS A 243 -17.36 -11.20 9.74
CA LYS A 243 -16.63 -12.49 9.64
C LYS A 243 -15.14 -12.29 9.36
N ALA A 244 -14.78 -11.14 8.82
CA ALA A 244 -13.39 -10.74 8.58
C ALA A 244 -13.26 -9.21 8.73
N ALA A 245 -12.12 -8.72 9.21
CA ALA A 245 -11.86 -7.30 9.30
C ALA A 245 -10.43 -6.93 8.88
N LEU A 246 -10.33 -5.86 8.10
CA LEU A 246 -9.10 -5.14 7.76
C LEU A 246 -9.13 -3.79 8.47
N LEU A 247 -8.33 -3.69 9.53
CA LEU A 247 -8.28 -2.51 10.38
C LEU A 247 -6.94 -1.79 10.23
N ASN A 248 -6.99 -0.47 10.37
CA ASN A 248 -5.79 0.34 10.41
C ASN A 248 -5.32 0.48 11.86
N PHE A 249 -4.23 -0.21 12.19
CA PHE A 249 -3.76 -0.34 13.55
C PHE A 249 -2.58 0.60 13.78
N GLN A 250 -2.81 1.63 14.59
CA GLN A 250 -1.79 2.58 15.00
C GLN A 250 -1.98 2.89 16.48
N LEU A 251 -0.95 2.63 17.27
CA LEU A 251 -0.95 2.90 18.70
C LEU A 251 -0.27 4.26 19.00
N PRO A 252 -0.62 4.88 20.14
CA PRO A 252 0.10 6.03 20.68
C PRO A 252 1.60 5.75 20.87
N TRP A 253 2.43 6.79 20.79
CA TRP A 253 3.84 6.74 21.15
C TRP A 253 3.99 7.00 22.66
N THR A 254 3.54 6.04 23.46
CA THR A 254 3.58 6.06 24.93
C THR A 254 3.99 4.70 25.48
N ASP A 255 4.23 4.59 26.79
CA ASP A 255 4.52 3.33 27.48
C ASP A 255 3.23 2.58 27.92
N GLU A 256 2.09 2.96 27.37
CA GLU A 256 0.80 2.36 27.70
C GLU A 256 0.64 0.96 27.09
N LYS A 257 -0.27 0.20 27.68
CA LYS A 257 -0.78 -1.04 27.11
C LYS A 257 -2.24 -0.86 26.73
N ILE A 258 -2.59 -1.26 25.52
CA ILE A 258 -3.94 -1.08 24.96
C ILE A 258 -4.53 -2.44 24.64
N GLU A 259 -5.75 -2.68 25.15
CA GLU A 259 -6.54 -3.86 24.84
C GLU A 259 -7.32 -3.64 23.54
N PHE A 260 -7.12 -4.52 22.55
CA PHE A 260 -7.79 -4.45 21.26
C PHE A 260 -8.02 -5.84 20.65
N LEU A 261 -8.66 -5.90 19.48
CA LEU A 261 -8.92 -7.15 18.79
C LEU A 261 -7.61 -7.93 18.55
N PRO A 262 -7.60 -9.27 18.70
CA PRO A 262 -6.49 -10.09 18.23
C PRO A 262 -6.39 -9.97 16.71
N GLY A 263 -5.27 -10.38 16.11
CA GLY A 263 -5.10 -10.27 14.67
C GLY A 263 -3.69 -10.55 14.19
N LYS A 264 -3.57 -10.77 12.88
CA LYS A 264 -2.29 -10.75 12.18
C LYS A 264 -1.92 -9.29 11.91
N LEU A 265 -0.81 -8.85 12.47
CA LEU A 265 -0.25 -7.52 12.21
C LEU A 265 0.58 -7.58 10.94
N MET A 266 0.17 -6.88 9.87
CA MET A 266 0.79 -6.95 8.55
C MET A 266 1.64 -5.72 8.27
N LEU A 267 2.96 -5.91 8.20
CA LEU A 267 4.00 -4.90 8.00
C LEU A 267 3.71 -3.99 6.78
N PRO A 268 3.97 -2.67 6.90
CA PRO A 268 3.56 -1.66 5.93
C PRO A 268 4.39 -1.64 4.65
N ILE A 269 3.72 -1.82 3.51
CA ILE A 269 4.28 -1.81 2.15
C ILE A 269 4.04 -0.47 1.44
N TYR A 270 5.00 0.01 0.62
CA TYR A 270 4.92 1.31 -0.10
C TYR A 270 4.48 2.50 0.77
N SER A 271 4.90 2.41 2.00
CA SER A 271 4.43 3.15 3.15
C SER A 271 5.40 4.30 3.47
N MET A 272 5.00 5.31 4.24
CA MET A 272 5.92 6.42 4.59
C MET A 272 7.17 5.88 5.32
N PRO A 273 8.37 6.50 5.15
CA PRO A 273 9.60 5.99 5.75
C PRO A 273 9.64 5.95 7.28
N THR A 274 8.77 6.71 7.96
CA THR A 274 8.81 6.88 9.42
C THR A 274 7.41 6.81 10.02
N GLN A 275 6.66 5.76 9.70
CA GLN A 275 5.34 5.52 10.30
C GLN A 275 5.31 4.23 11.12
N SER A 276 4.49 4.24 12.17
CA SER A 276 4.16 3.10 13.02
C SER A 276 2.80 2.47 12.68
N ASN A 277 2.11 2.98 11.65
CA ASN A 277 0.85 2.41 11.17
C ASN A 277 1.11 1.05 10.52
N ILE A 278 0.35 0.04 10.98
CA ILE A 278 0.35 -1.33 10.48
C ILE A 278 -1.09 -1.75 10.20
N LYS A 279 -1.30 -2.76 9.33
CA LYS A 279 -2.65 -3.31 9.13
C LYS A 279 -2.90 -4.47 10.09
N LEU A 280 -4.10 -4.55 10.64
CA LEU A 280 -4.53 -5.69 11.44
C LEU A 280 -5.57 -6.48 10.64
N PHE A 281 -5.24 -7.72 10.33
CA PHE A 281 -6.13 -8.68 9.69
C PHE A 281 -6.75 -9.56 10.79
N TRP A 282 -8.06 -9.59 10.84
CA TRP A 282 -8.82 -10.46 11.73
C TRP A 282 -9.78 -11.32 10.92
N PHE A 283 -9.83 -12.62 11.22
CA PHE A 283 -10.70 -13.58 10.56
C PHE A 283 -11.37 -14.46 11.63
N GLN A 284 -12.69 -14.64 11.53
CA GLN A 284 -13.48 -15.37 12.52
C GLN A 284 -13.04 -16.84 12.67
N ASN A 285 -12.60 -17.47 11.57
CA ASN A 285 -12.31 -18.90 11.52
C ASN A 285 -10.88 -19.27 11.94
N GLU A 286 -10.01 -18.31 12.27
CA GLU A 286 -8.60 -18.59 12.56
C GLU A 286 -8.32 -19.03 14.02
N ASN A 287 -9.34 -19.50 14.74
CA ASN A 287 -9.24 -19.93 16.15
C ASN A 287 -8.49 -18.93 17.06
N MET A 288 -8.52 -17.63 16.71
CA MET A 288 -7.99 -16.62 17.61
C MET A 288 -8.90 -16.60 18.84
N ASP A 289 -8.31 -16.74 20.04
CA ASP A 289 -9.06 -16.56 21.28
C ASP A 289 -9.85 -15.26 21.14
N GLN A 290 -11.19 -15.35 21.23
CA GLN A 290 -12.05 -14.18 21.03
C GLN A 290 -11.84 -13.13 22.12
N LYS A 291 -11.02 -13.45 23.13
CA LYS A 291 -10.51 -12.48 24.09
C LYS A 291 -9.66 -11.43 23.38
N MET A 292 -9.87 -10.20 23.81
CA MET A 292 -9.05 -9.08 23.38
C MET A 292 -7.58 -9.34 23.76
N LYS A 293 -6.69 -8.85 22.90
CA LYS A 293 -5.24 -8.92 23.10
C LYS A 293 -4.74 -7.59 23.66
N VAL A 294 -3.84 -7.69 24.65
CA VAL A 294 -3.12 -6.53 25.17
C VAL A 294 -1.89 -6.27 24.29
N TYR A 295 -1.84 -5.09 23.69
CA TYR A 295 -0.71 -4.62 22.89
C TYR A 295 0.11 -3.61 23.68
N ASP A 296 1.43 -3.79 23.68
CA ASP A 296 2.38 -2.87 24.29
C ASP A 296 2.78 -1.79 23.26
N CYS A 297 2.43 -0.53 23.55
CA CYS A 297 2.63 0.57 22.61
C CYS A 297 4.12 0.81 22.33
N LYS A 298 4.95 0.73 23.37
CA LYS A 298 6.39 0.93 23.26
C LYS A 298 7.05 -0.18 22.46
N GLN A 299 6.65 -1.43 22.70
CA GLN A 299 7.12 -2.56 21.92
C GLN A 299 6.80 -2.40 20.44
N LEU A 300 5.55 -2.06 20.10
CA LEU A 300 5.15 -1.88 18.70
C LEU A 300 5.92 -0.73 18.04
N GLU A 301 6.11 0.40 18.74
CA GLU A 301 6.93 1.51 18.27
C GLU A 301 8.34 1.06 17.88
N GLU A 302 9.02 0.33 18.77
CA GLU A 302 10.41 -0.09 18.56
C GLU A 302 10.54 -1.18 17.50
N GLN A 303 9.55 -2.08 17.39
CA GLN A 303 9.48 -3.08 16.32
C GLN A 303 9.32 -2.41 14.96
N MET A 304 8.40 -1.44 14.87
CA MET A 304 8.19 -0.67 13.65
C MET A 304 9.40 0.18 13.31
N PHE A 305 10.08 0.75 14.30
CA PHE A 305 11.31 1.49 14.08
C PHE A 305 12.42 0.57 13.56
N TYR A 306 12.60 -0.64 14.11
CA TYR A 306 13.54 -1.62 13.56
C TYR A 306 13.18 -1.97 12.11
N PHE A 307 11.92 -2.31 11.85
CA PHE A 307 11.46 -2.68 10.51
C PHE A 307 11.77 -1.57 9.48
N GLN A 308 11.39 -0.32 9.77
CA GLN A 308 11.55 0.79 8.83
C GLN A 308 13.01 1.14 8.54
N ASN A 309 13.93 0.91 9.49
CA ASN A 309 15.34 1.28 9.35
C ASN A 309 16.24 0.10 8.93
N ILE A 310 15.86 -1.14 9.22
CA ILE A 310 16.69 -2.33 9.00
C ILE A 310 15.97 -3.30 8.04
N SER A 311 14.89 -3.95 8.50
CA SER A 311 14.26 -5.04 7.75
C SER A 311 13.78 -4.61 6.38
N ARG A 312 13.02 -3.51 6.28
CA ARG A 312 12.41 -3.03 5.03
C ARG A 312 13.43 -2.80 3.90
N CYS A 313 14.69 -2.56 4.27
CA CYS A 313 15.77 -2.17 3.36
C CYS A 313 16.80 -3.27 3.17
N THR A 314 16.57 -4.42 3.80
CA THR A 314 17.29 -5.65 3.54
C THR A 314 16.98 -6.11 2.11
N CYS A 315 17.95 -6.78 1.49
CA CYS A 315 17.78 -7.39 0.18
C CYS A 315 17.13 -8.77 0.36
N TYR A 316 15.97 -8.96 -0.24
CA TYR A 316 15.15 -10.16 -0.20
C TYR A 316 15.23 -10.85 -1.54
N LYS A 317 15.96 -11.97 -1.61
CA LYS A 317 16.21 -12.67 -2.87
C LYS A 317 14.88 -13.07 -3.52
N ASN A 318 14.63 -12.53 -4.71
CA ASN A 318 13.41 -12.81 -5.45
C ASN A 318 13.63 -13.98 -6.42
N GLN A 319 13.15 -15.17 -6.06
CA GLN A 319 13.25 -16.36 -6.90
C GLN A 319 12.52 -16.24 -8.25
N PHE A 320 11.65 -15.25 -8.45
CA PHE A 320 10.92 -15.04 -9.71
C PHE A 320 11.52 -13.95 -10.61
N LYS A 321 12.65 -13.34 -10.23
CA LYS A 321 13.23 -12.21 -10.97
C LYS A 321 13.70 -12.59 -12.39
N SER A 322 14.20 -13.81 -12.57
CA SER A 322 14.64 -14.33 -13.88
C SER A 322 13.48 -14.78 -14.77
N ASP A 323 12.37 -15.17 -14.15
CA ASP A 323 11.39 -16.01 -14.83
C ASP A 323 10.30 -15.20 -15.53
N PHE A 324 10.14 -13.91 -15.20
CA PHE A 324 9.00 -13.12 -15.69
C PHE A 324 9.38 -11.69 -16.09
N SER A 325 9.13 -11.37 -17.36
CA SER A 325 9.18 -10.00 -17.88
C SER A 325 8.20 -9.06 -17.17
N ALA A 326 7.11 -9.59 -16.63
CA ALA A 326 6.09 -8.85 -15.87
C ALA A 326 6.64 -8.20 -14.59
N PHE A 327 7.76 -8.70 -14.04
CA PHE A 327 8.43 -8.11 -12.87
C PHE A 327 9.63 -7.23 -13.24
N LYS A 328 9.81 -6.90 -14.53
CA LYS A 328 10.82 -5.94 -14.94
C LYS A 328 10.56 -4.59 -14.27
N GLY A 329 11.51 -4.15 -13.44
CA GLY A 329 11.40 -2.91 -12.65
C GLY A 329 11.06 -3.13 -11.16
N PHE A 330 10.73 -4.36 -10.75
CA PHE A 330 10.73 -4.73 -9.34
C PHE A 330 12.15 -5.11 -8.91
N ASP A 331 12.59 -4.58 -7.78
CA ASP A 331 13.85 -4.94 -7.17
C ASP A 331 13.62 -5.87 -5.96
N GLU A 332 14.70 -6.19 -5.24
CA GLU A 332 14.68 -7.13 -4.13
C GLU A 332 14.41 -6.45 -2.77
N CYS A 333 13.78 -5.27 -2.76
CA CYS A 333 13.37 -4.66 -1.51
C CYS A 333 12.10 -5.30 -0.93
N PHE A 334 11.86 -5.10 0.36
CA PHE A 334 10.67 -5.62 1.05
C PHE A 334 9.36 -5.24 0.34
N ASP A 335 9.23 -3.99 -0.11
CA ASP A 335 7.99 -3.49 -0.73
C ASP A 335 7.71 -4.21 -2.06
N CYS A 336 8.73 -4.35 -2.90
CA CYS A 336 8.62 -5.03 -4.20
C CYS A 336 8.32 -6.51 -4.04
N VAL A 337 9.04 -7.20 -3.14
CA VAL A 337 8.81 -8.62 -2.89
C VAL A 337 7.45 -8.87 -2.24
N SER A 338 6.99 -7.98 -1.36
CA SER A 338 5.65 -8.04 -0.79
C SER A 338 4.55 -7.89 -1.83
N CYS A 339 4.71 -6.96 -2.77
CA CYS A 339 3.80 -6.80 -3.90
C CYS A 339 3.66 -8.10 -4.68
N ILE A 340 4.79 -8.70 -5.08
CA ILE A 340 4.83 -9.95 -5.83
C ILE A 340 4.14 -11.08 -5.05
N SER A 341 4.45 -11.23 -3.76
CA SER A 341 3.84 -12.25 -2.91
C SER A 341 2.31 -12.11 -2.83
N ILE A 342 1.79 -10.89 -2.64
CA ILE A 342 0.35 -10.62 -2.59
C ILE A 342 -0.33 -11.01 -3.90
N LEU A 343 0.27 -10.65 -5.02
CA LEU A 343 -0.29 -10.94 -6.35
C LEU A 343 -0.31 -12.44 -6.65
N ILE A 344 0.73 -13.17 -6.23
CA ILE A 344 0.76 -14.63 -6.31
C ILE A 344 -0.36 -15.25 -5.46
N GLN A 345 -0.60 -14.73 -4.26
CA GLN A 345 -1.67 -15.19 -3.38
C GLN A 345 -3.04 -14.95 -4.00
N TYR A 346 -3.25 -13.78 -4.60
CA TYR A 346 -4.47 -13.48 -5.35
C TYR A 346 -4.70 -14.48 -6.50
N LEU A 347 -3.69 -14.72 -7.34
CA LEU A 347 -3.79 -15.67 -8.46
C LEU A 347 -4.21 -17.06 -7.97
N LYS A 348 -3.59 -17.54 -6.87
CA LYS A 348 -3.98 -18.81 -6.24
C LYS A 348 -5.44 -18.80 -5.77
N SER A 349 -5.91 -17.71 -5.16
CA SER A 349 -7.30 -17.63 -4.64
C SER A 349 -8.37 -17.66 -5.72
N VAL A 350 -8.04 -17.28 -6.96
CA VAL A 350 -8.97 -17.32 -8.10
C VAL A 350 -8.82 -18.59 -8.95
N GLY A 351 -8.17 -19.63 -8.40
CA GLY A 351 -8.04 -20.94 -9.04
C GLY A 351 -7.08 -20.97 -10.23
N LYS A 352 -6.23 -19.94 -10.35
CA LYS A 352 -5.16 -19.91 -11.34
C LYS A 352 -3.94 -20.62 -10.75
N ASP A 353 -3.23 -21.39 -11.55
CA ASP A 353 -2.03 -22.15 -11.15
C ASP A 353 -0.80 -21.24 -10.87
N GLY A 354 -1.02 -20.12 -10.20
CA GLY A 354 -0.04 -19.05 -9.99
C GLY A 354 0.43 -18.42 -11.29
N LEU A 355 1.71 -18.02 -11.31
CA LEU A 355 2.39 -17.19 -12.32
C LEU A 355 2.38 -17.74 -13.76
N LYS A 356 1.89 -18.97 -14.01
CA LYS A 356 1.84 -19.56 -15.36
C LYS A 356 0.78 -18.93 -16.25
N GLU A 357 -0.29 -18.41 -15.65
CA GLU A 357 -1.27 -17.63 -16.39
C GLU A 357 -0.75 -16.20 -16.49
N GLN A 358 -0.54 -15.74 -17.71
CA GLN A 358 -0.17 -14.35 -18.01
C GLN A 358 -1.33 -13.42 -17.62
N LEU A 359 -1.53 -13.22 -16.31
CA LEU A 359 -2.08 -11.97 -15.86
C LEU A 359 -1.06 -10.94 -16.35
N ASP A 360 -1.48 -10.09 -17.27
CA ASP A 360 -0.65 -8.96 -17.65
C ASP A 360 -0.60 -8.05 -16.42
N MET A 361 0.36 -8.34 -15.55
CA MET A 361 0.65 -7.59 -14.34
C MET A 361 0.99 -6.15 -14.69
N VAL A 362 1.46 -5.90 -15.92
CA VAL A 362 1.63 -4.55 -16.46
C VAL A 362 0.26 -3.94 -16.75
N VAL A 363 -0.73 -4.65 -17.29
CA VAL A 363 -2.12 -4.17 -17.38
C VAL A 363 -2.72 -3.90 -16.01
N LEU A 364 -2.56 -4.80 -15.02
CA LEU A 364 -3.08 -4.53 -13.68
C LEU A 364 -2.38 -3.32 -13.05
N TYR A 365 -1.05 -3.26 -13.10
CA TYR A 365 -0.27 -2.11 -12.63
C TYR A 365 -0.67 -0.82 -13.33
N ASN A 366 -0.85 -0.85 -14.65
CA ASN A 366 -1.27 0.30 -15.44
C ASN A 366 -2.69 0.71 -15.10
N LYS A 367 -3.63 -0.22 -14.88
CA LYS A 367 -4.96 0.09 -14.35
C LYS A 367 -4.84 0.80 -13.00
N ILE A 368 -3.96 0.34 -12.12
CA ILE A 368 -3.72 0.96 -10.81
C ILE A 368 -3.16 2.37 -10.96
N VAL A 369 -2.10 2.55 -11.75
CA VAL A 369 -1.45 3.84 -11.99
C VAL A 369 -2.41 4.83 -12.65
N ASN A 370 -3.15 4.39 -13.66
CA ASN A 370 -4.11 5.21 -14.41
C ASN A 370 -5.41 5.46 -13.61
N SER A 371 -5.70 4.67 -12.58
CA SER A 371 -6.85 4.91 -11.70
C SER A 371 -6.59 6.01 -10.66
N LYS A 372 -5.37 6.52 -10.54
CA LYS A 372 -5.09 7.62 -9.61
C LYS A 372 -5.79 8.88 -10.10
N PRO A 373 -6.57 9.57 -9.25
CA PRO A 373 -7.08 10.87 -9.63
C PRO A 373 -5.89 11.79 -9.95
N ASP A 374 -6.04 12.67 -10.94
CA ASP A 374 -5.09 13.75 -11.17
C ASP A 374 -4.99 14.56 -9.87
N GLU A 375 -3.94 14.32 -9.08
CA GLU A 375 -3.73 15.07 -7.85
C GLU A 375 -3.48 16.53 -8.24
N PRO A 376 -4.43 17.46 -8.00
CA PRO A 376 -4.24 18.85 -8.34
C PRO A 376 -3.20 19.40 -7.37
N GLY A 377 -1.97 19.50 -7.86
CA GLY A 377 -0.83 19.94 -7.08
C GLY A 377 -0.22 18.82 -6.24
N ARG A 378 0.60 17.96 -6.88
CA ARG A 378 1.86 17.54 -6.25
C ARG A 378 2.68 18.81 -5.96
N GLN A 379 2.29 19.58 -4.94
CA GLN A 379 3.24 20.36 -4.18
C GLN A 379 4.29 19.34 -3.77
N LYS A 380 5.46 19.43 -4.41
CA LYS A 380 6.64 18.67 -4.01
C LYS A 380 6.67 18.76 -2.49
N TRP A 381 6.67 17.61 -1.80
CA TRP A 381 6.90 17.50 -0.35
C TRP A 381 8.33 17.94 0.04
N GLY A 382 8.88 18.94 -0.63
CA GLY A 382 9.97 19.78 -0.19
C GLY A 382 9.38 20.97 0.55
N GLY A 383 8.85 20.74 1.75
CA GLY A 383 8.73 21.84 2.69
C GLY A 383 10.10 22.49 2.80
N LYS A 384 10.20 23.78 2.45
CA LYS A 384 11.39 24.58 2.73
C LYS A 384 11.70 24.39 4.20
N ARG A 385 12.77 23.66 4.52
CA ARG A 385 13.28 23.59 5.89
C ARG A 385 13.68 25.01 6.24
N GLY A 386 12.93 25.63 7.16
CA GLY A 386 13.39 26.84 7.82
C GLY A 386 14.77 26.55 8.41
N LYS A 387 15.71 27.46 8.14
CA LYS A 387 17.04 27.43 8.74
C LYS A 387 16.95 27.57 10.26
#